data_AF-A0A7J9BS62-F1
#
_entry.id   AF-A0A7J9BS62-F1
#
_cell.length_a   1.000
_cell.length_b   1.000
_cell.length_c   1.000
_cell.angle_alpha   90.00
_cell.angle_beta   90.00
_cell.angle_gamma   90.00
#
_symmetry.space_group_name_H-M   'P 1'
#
loop_
_entity.id
_entity.type
_entity.pdbx_description
1 polymer ?
#
loop_
_entity_poly.entity_id
_entity_poly.type
_entity_poly.pdbx_seq_one_letter_code
_entity_poly.pdbx_strand_id
1 'polypeptide(L)'
;VHIAHGCGITLQFVHNVIIHNIHIHHIIESQGGLIRDSEDHYGYRTVGDGDGISIFGSSNIWLDHISMSECQDGLIDVIQGSTAITISNCHFTHHDHVILLGASDTYSNDQYMQVTIAFNHFGKELIQRMPRCRWGFFHVITNRNYAPESEWKNWVWRSEGDLYMNGAFFRTSGPPSLPNLNFDEKDVIKAKPAT
;
A
#
# COMPACT_ATOMS: atom_id res chain seq x y z
N VAL A 1 -2.25 -8.86 -18.95
CA VAL A 1 -1.12 -7.97 -19.32
C VAL A 1 -0.14 -7.95 -18.17
N HIS A 2 1.18 -7.97 -18.44
CA HIS A 2 2.23 -7.93 -17.42
C HIS A 2 3.02 -6.63 -17.54
N ILE A 3 3.30 -5.98 -16.41
CA ILE A 3 4.22 -4.86 -16.27
C ILE A 3 5.33 -5.31 -15.33
N ALA A 4 6.55 -5.44 -15.85
CA ALA A 4 7.65 -6.06 -15.13
C ALA A 4 9.03 -5.65 -15.64
N HIS A 5 10.05 -5.84 -14.79
CA HIS A 5 11.48 -5.67 -15.10
C HIS A 5 11.90 -4.25 -15.53
N GLY A 6 11.05 -3.27 -15.23
CA GLY A 6 11.26 -1.85 -15.50
C GLY A 6 10.58 -1.02 -14.43
N CYS A 7 10.12 0.19 -14.79
CA CYS A 7 9.39 1.06 -13.87
C CYS A 7 7.94 0.62 -13.65
N GLY A 8 7.40 0.97 -12.48
CA GLY A 8 5.98 0.79 -12.15
C GLY A 8 5.09 1.91 -12.71
N ILE A 9 3.88 2.00 -12.19
CA ILE A 9 2.90 3.02 -12.60
C ILE A 9 2.90 4.16 -11.58
N THR A 10 3.03 5.40 -12.05
CA THR A 10 2.83 6.59 -11.22
C THR A 10 1.56 7.34 -11.63
N LEU A 11 0.66 7.53 -10.68
CA LEU A 11 -0.52 8.39 -10.78
C LEU A 11 -0.26 9.65 -9.97
N GLN A 12 0.14 10.74 -10.63
CA GLN A 12 0.53 11.99 -9.96
C GLN A 12 -0.33 13.17 -10.40
N PHE A 13 -0.99 13.82 -9.43
CA PHE A 13 -1.90 14.96 -9.65
C PHE A 13 -3.03 14.68 -10.65
N VAL A 14 -3.52 13.44 -10.66
CA VAL A 14 -4.60 13.01 -11.55
C VAL A 14 -5.85 12.65 -10.76
N HIS A 15 -6.98 12.54 -11.46
CA HIS A 15 -8.21 12.06 -10.88
C HIS A 15 -9.01 11.20 -11.86
N ASN A 16 -9.88 10.34 -11.32
CA ASN A 16 -10.79 9.46 -12.08
C ASN A 16 -10.04 8.40 -12.90
N VAL A 17 -9.21 7.58 -12.24
CA VAL A 17 -8.44 6.52 -12.88
C VAL A 17 -8.89 5.15 -12.37
N ILE A 18 -9.05 4.20 -13.30
CA ILE A 18 -9.25 2.79 -12.97
C ILE A 18 -8.08 2.00 -13.53
N ILE A 19 -7.43 1.19 -12.69
CA ILE A 19 -6.46 0.20 -13.12
C ILE A 19 -7.03 -1.16 -12.76
N HIS A 20 -7.22 -2.02 -13.77
CA HIS A 20 -7.88 -3.29 -13.58
C HIS A 20 -7.32 -4.43 -14.43
N ASN A 21 -7.34 -5.65 -13.88
CA ASN A 21 -7.02 -6.90 -14.59
C ASN A 21 -5.61 -6.95 -15.22
N ILE A 22 -4.60 -6.56 -14.44
CA ILE A 22 -3.19 -6.61 -14.83
C ILE A 22 -2.31 -7.27 -13.77
N HIS A 23 -1.13 -7.73 -14.19
CA HIS A 23 -0.09 -8.28 -13.34
C HIS A 23 1.08 -7.29 -13.27
N ILE A 24 1.52 -6.94 -12.07
CA ILE A 24 2.66 -6.04 -11.85
C ILE A 24 3.66 -6.75 -10.96
N HIS A 25 4.87 -7.01 -11.45
CA HIS A 25 5.86 -7.75 -10.68
C HIS A 25 7.29 -7.43 -11.08
N HIS A 26 8.27 -7.66 -10.20
CA HIS A 26 9.68 -7.45 -10.54
C HIS A 26 9.96 -6.03 -11.04
N ILE A 27 9.26 -5.04 -10.47
CA ILE A 27 9.53 -3.63 -10.71
C ILE A 27 10.85 -3.27 -10.06
N ILE A 28 11.65 -2.49 -10.76
CA ILE A 28 12.97 -2.03 -10.31
C ILE A 28 13.00 -0.50 -10.26
N GLU A 29 13.96 0.03 -9.50
CA GLU A 29 14.24 1.45 -9.43
C GLU A 29 14.52 2.02 -10.83
N SER A 30 14.04 3.24 -11.06
CA SER A 30 14.24 3.94 -12.33
C SER A 30 14.96 5.26 -12.11
N GLN A 31 15.85 5.63 -13.03
CA GLN A 31 16.67 6.84 -12.92
C GLN A 31 15.88 8.16 -13.11
N GLY A 32 14.61 8.09 -13.48
CA GLY A 32 13.81 9.26 -13.85
C GLY A 32 14.28 9.90 -15.16
N GLY A 33 14.14 11.22 -15.25
CA GLY A 33 14.53 12.03 -16.41
C GLY A 33 13.35 12.72 -17.09
N LEU A 34 13.56 13.16 -18.34
CA LEU A 34 12.52 13.81 -19.12
C LEU A 34 11.57 12.76 -19.71
N ILE A 35 10.37 12.65 -19.15
CA ILE A 35 9.39 11.62 -19.50
C ILE A 35 8.13 12.30 -20.04
N ARG A 36 7.60 11.75 -21.14
CA ARG A 36 6.31 12.19 -21.67
C ARG A 36 5.20 11.76 -20.72
N ASP A 37 4.43 12.70 -20.21
CA ASP A 37 3.35 12.46 -19.23
C ASP A 37 1.96 12.90 -19.71
N SER A 38 1.86 13.56 -20.86
CA SER A 38 0.63 13.72 -21.66
C SER A 38 0.93 13.57 -23.16
N GLU A 39 -0.08 13.69 -24.02
CA GLU A 39 0.13 13.62 -25.47
C GLU A 39 1.06 14.73 -26.01
N ASP A 40 1.09 15.87 -25.32
CA ASP A 40 1.74 17.12 -25.73
C ASP A 40 2.82 17.64 -24.76
N HIS A 41 3.00 16.99 -23.60
CA HIS A 41 3.93 17.45 -22.56
C HIS A 41 4.95 16.41 -22.14
N TYR A 42 6.14 16.91 -21.78
CA TYR A 42 7.22 16.18 -21.14
C TYR A 42 7.55 16.81 -19.80
N GLY A 43 7.36 16.06 -18.72
CA GLY A 43 7.74 16.45 -17.37
C GLY A 43 9.08 15.85 -16.97
N TYR A 44 9.84 16.58 -16.17
CA TYR A 44 10.99 15.99 -15.48
C TYR A 44 10.49 15.15 -14.30
N ARG A 45 10.89 13.88 -14.25
CA ARG A 45 10.59 12.95 -13.16
C ARG A 45 11.88 12.62 -12.40
N THR A 46 11.79 12.57 -11.08
CA THR A 46 12.89 12.13 -10.22
C THR A 46 13.09 10.62 -10.33
N VAL A 47 14.13 10.12 -9.66
CA VAL A 47 14.30 8.69 -9.42
C VAL A 47 13.01 8.13 -8.81
N GLY A 48 12.59 6.97 -9.30
CA GLY A 48 11.45 6.24 -8.75
C GLY A 48 11.96 5.02 -7.99
N ASP A 49 11.49 4.83 -6.76
CA ASP A 49 12.05 3.91 -5.77
C ASP A 49 11.84 2.41 -6.10
N GLY A 50 10.99 2.13 -7.10
CA GLY A 50 10.70 0.77 -7.56
C GLY A 50 9.36 0.22 -7.06
N ASP A 51 8.42 1.11 -6.72
CA ASP A 51 7.04 0.74 -6.39
C ASP A 51 6.28 0.18 -7.58
N GLY A 52 5.41 -0.78 -7.33
CA GLY A 52 4.47 -1.28 -8.34
C GLY A 52 3.52 -0.21 -8.85
N ILE A 53 2.78 0.44 -7.94
CA ILE A 53 1.88 1.56 -8.21
C ILE A 53 2.10 2.64 -7.15
N SER A 54 2.45 3.85 -7.57
CA SER A 54 2.57 5.03 -6.70
C SER A 54 1.48 6.06 -7.02
N ILE A 55 0.68 6.42 -6.02
CA ILE A 55 -0.42 7.39 -6.10
C ILE A 55 -0.04 8.63 -5.29
N PHE A 56 0.18 9.74 -5.98
CA PHE A 56 0.69 10.99 -5.43
C PHE A 56 -0.28 12.14 -5.67
N GLY A 57 -0.80 12.76 -4.60
CA GLY A 57 -1.69 13.92 -4.69
C GLY A 57 -2.87 13.75 -5.65
N SER A 58 -3.45 12.55 -5.69
CA SER A 58 -4.46 12.15 -6.67
C SER A 58 -5.75 11.69 -6.00
N SER A 59 -6.86 11.70 -6.75
CA SER A 59 -8.17 11.36 -6.18
C SER A 59 -9.07 10.53 -7.09
N ASN A 60 -10.07 9.86 -6.52
CA ASN A 60 -11.03 9.04 -7.25
C ASN A 60 -10.32 7.96 -8.10
N ILE A 61 -9.57 7.09 -7.42
CA ILE A 61 -8.83 6.00 -8.07
C ILE A 61 -9.36 4.65 -7.60
N TRP A 62 -9.54 3.75 -8.55
CA TRP A 62 -9.93 2.37 -8.28
C TRP A 62 -8.88 1.40 -8.82
N LEU A 63 -8.22 0.68 -7.91
CA LEU A 63 -7.33 -0.43 -8.23
C LEU A 63 -8.09 -1.73 -7.99
N ASP A 64 -8.32 -2.53 -9.03
CA ASP A 64 -9.22 -3.67 -8.95
C ASP A 64 -8.73 -4.91 -9.72
N HIS A 65 -8.84 -6.11 -9.14
CA HIS A 65 -8.38 -7.36 -9.79
C HIS A 65 -6.94 -7.28 -10.34
N ILE A 66 -6.04 -6.65 -9.58
CA ILE A 66 -4.62 -6.59 -9.90
C ILE A 66 -3.89 -7.70 -9.14
N SER A 67 -2.96 -8.39 -9.80
CA SER A 67 -2.02 -9.30 -9.12
C SER A 67 -0.65 -8.65 -9.00
N MET A 68 -0.07 -8.59 -7.80
CA MET A 68 1.23 -7.96 -7.57
C MET A 68 2.17 -8.79 -6.69
N SER A 69 3.47 -8.77 -7.02
CA SER A 69 4.53 -9.43 -6.25
C SER A 69 5.92 -8.83 -6.54
N GLU A 70 6.88 -9.05 -5.64
CA GLU A 70 8.32 -8.88 -5.94
C GLU A 70 8.71 -7.53 -6.58
N CYS A 71 8.09 -6.42 -6.18
CA CYS A 71 8.62 -5.08 -6.52
C CYS A 71 9.85 -4.77 -5.67
N GLN A 72 10.66 -3.79 -6.10
CA GLN A 72 11.90 -3.46 -5.40
C GLN A 72 11.65 -2.74 -4.06
N ASP A 73 10.67 -1.83 -4.00
CA ASP A 73 10.23 -1.20 -2.73
C ASP A 73 8.81 -1.63 -2.34
N GLY A 74 7.79 -0.81 -2.55
CA GLY A 74 6.39 -1.14 -2.24
C GLY A 74 5.61 -1.80 -3.38
N LEU A 75 4.50 -2.48 -3.09
CA LEU A 75 3.52 -2.79 -4.15
C LEU A 75 2.67 -1.57 -4.45
N ILE A 76 2.03 -0.98 -3.44
CA ILE A 76 1.14 0.17 -3.61
C ILE A 76 1.45 1.23 -2.55
N ASP A 77 1.82 2.41 -3.02
CA ASP A 77 2.00 3.60 -2.18
C ASP A 77 0.93 4.65 -2.50
N VAL A 78 0.20 5.10 -1.48
CA VAL A 78 -0.81 6.16 -1.57
C VAL A 78 -0.41 7.28 -0.64
N ILE A 79 0.02 8.40 -1.19
CA ILE A 79 0.71 9.45 -0.43
C ILE A 79 0.28 10.86 -0.85
N GLN A 80 0.74 11.85 -0.09
CA GLN A 80 0.75 13.27 -0.49
C GLN A 80 -0.66 13.84 -0.72
N GLY A 81 -1.57 13.58 0.21
CA GLY A 81 -2.93 14.11 0.18
C GLY A 81 -3.86 13.36 -0.77
N SER A 82 -3.44 12.19 -1.27
CA SER A 82 -4.30 11.34 -2.08
C SER A 82 -5.53 10.88 -1.29
N THR A 83 -6.70 10.83 -1.93
CA THR A 83 -7.97 10.53 -1.23
C THR A 83 -9.02 9.94 -2.17
N ALA A 84 -10.10 9.38 -1.62
CA ALA A 84 -11.14 8.68 -2.37
C ALA A 84 -10.55 7.54 -3.23
N ILE A 85 -9.80 6.65 -2.59
CA ILE A 85 -9.14 5.51 -3.23
C ILE A 85 -9.84 4.21 -2.81
N THR A 86 -10.08 3.31 -3.76
CA THR A 86 -10.49 1.93 -3.46
C THR A 86 -9.48 0.95 -4.03
N ILE A 87 -9.02 0.03 -3.20
CA ILE A 87 -8.17 -1.10 -3.58
C ILE A 87 -8.97 -2.37 -3.30
N SER A 88 -9.41 -3.08 -4.35
CA SER A 88 -10.30 -4.23 -4.18
C SER A 88 -10.00 -5.42 -5.07
N ASN A 89 -10.37 -6.61 -4.60
CA ASN A 89 -10.24 -7.87 -5.36
C ASN A 89 -8.82 -8.14 -5.90
N CYS A 90 -7.79 -7.48 -5.35
CA CYS A 90 -6.41 -7.66 -5.76
C CYS A 90 -5.79 -8.89 -5.07
N HIS A 91 -4.72 -9.40 -5.66
CA HIS A 91 -3.95 -10.52 -5.14
C HIS A 91 -2.50 -10.09 -4.90
N PHE A 92 -2.03 -10.21 -3.65
CA PHE A 92 -0.69 -9.80 -3.23
C PHE A 92 0.07 -11.00 -2.68
N THR A 93 1.31 -11.24 -3.12
CA THR A 93 2.16 -12.35 -2.61
C THR A 93 3.65 -12.00 -2.72
N HIS A 94 4.51 -12.75 -2.03
CA HIS A 94 5.97 -12.73 -2.18
C HIS A 94 6.56 -11.31 -2.12
N HIS A 95 6.31 -10.59 -1.03
CA HIS A 95 6.71 -9.20 -0.94
C HIS A 95 6.77 -8.66 0.50
N ASP A 96 7.70 -7.74 0.76
CA ASP A 96 7.89 -7.17 2.11
C ASP A 96 6.89 -6.05 2.41
N HIS A 97 6.95 -4.96 1.64
CA HIS A 97 6.19 -3.73 1.86
C HIS A 97 4.94 -3.65 0.97
N VAL A 98 3.80 -4.16 1.44
CA VAL A 98 2.64 -4.38 0.55
C VAL A 98 1.89 -3.08 0.20
N ILE A 99 1.29 -2.39 1.18
CA ILE A 99 0.48 -1.19 0.97
C ILE A 99 0.82 -0.11 2.01
N LEU A 100 1.37 1.03 1.56
CA LEU A 100 1.58 2.21 2.39
C LEU A 100 0.50 3.27 2.12
N LEU A 101 -0.19 3.71 3.18
CA LEU A 101 -1.18 4.78 3.13
C LEU A 101 -0.69 5.95 4.00
N GLY A 102 -0.21 7.00 3.34
CA GLY A 102 0.45 8.18 3.93
C GLY A 102 1.88 7.88 4.33
N ALA A 103 2.88 8.58 3.75
CA ALA A 103 4.31 8.25 3.91
C ALA A 103 5.03 8.96 5.06
N SER A 104 4.49 10.07 5.58
CA SER A 104 5.21 10.95 6.52
C SER A 104 4.39 11.32 7.75
N ASP A 105 5.05 11.36 8.90
CA ASP A 105 4.47 11.72 10.21
C ASP A 105 4.27 13.21 10.40
N THR A 106 4.75 14.00 9.44
CA THR A 106 4.71 15.46 9.48
C THR A 106 3.86 16.03 8.34
N TYR A 107 3.32 15.18 7.47
CA TYR A 107 2.48 15.61 6.36
C TYR A 107 1.00 15.58 6.73
N SER A 108 0.54 16.62 7.44
CA SER A 108 -0.82 16.69 7.98
C SER A 108 -1.93 16.71 6.94
N ASN A 109 -1.64 17.00 5.66
CA ASN A 109 -2.64 16.94 4.60
C ASN A 109 -3.18 15.50 4.38
N ASP A 110 -2.43 14.46 4.79
CA ASP A 110 -2.92 13.08 4.76
C ASP A 110 -4.08 12.83 5.75
N GLN A 111 -4.41 13.77 6.67
CA GLN A 111 -5.60 13.65 7.53
C GLN A 111 -6.91 13.59 6.74
N TYR A 112 -6.92 14.08 5.50
CA TYR A 112 -8.07 14.04 4.60
C TYR A 112 -8.09 12.79 3.70
N MET A 113 -7.08 11.93 3.81
CA MET A 113 -7.00 10.68 3.06
C MET A 113 -8.15 9.77 3.47
N GLN A 114 -8.85 9.23 2.47
CA GLN A 114 -9.88 8.22 2.65
C GLN A 114 -9.59 7.07 1.68
N VAL A 115 -9.34 5.89 2.22
CA VAL A 115 -9.05 4.69 1.42
C VAL A 115 -9.90 3.52 1.89
N THR A 116 -10.49 2.80 0.94
CA THR A 116 -11.15 1.53 1.17
C THR A 116 -10.27 0.39 0.65
N ILE A 117 -9.96 -0.57 1.50
CA ILE A 117 -9.28 -1.82 1.15
C ILE A 117 -10.29 -2.94 1.37
N ALA A 118 -10.77 -3.57 0.31
CA ALA A 118 -11.85 -4.57 0.44
C ALA A 118 -11.61 -5.79 -0.45
N PHE A 119 -11.87 -6.98 0.07
CA PHE A 119 -11.86 -8.23 -0.72
C PHE A 119 -10.51 -8.59 -1.36
N ASN A 120 -9.42 -7.96 -0.92
CA ASN A 120 -8.08 -8.31 -1.39
C ASN A 120 -7.63 -9.63 -0.77
N HIS A 121 -6.96 -10.44 -1.58
CA HIS A 121 -6.27 -11.63 -1.17
C HIS A 121 -4.81 -11.29 -0.85
N PHE A 122 -4.53 -11.04 0.44
CA PHE A 122 -3.17 -11.05 0.97
C PHE A 122 -2.75 -12.50 1.09
N GLY A 123 -1.87 -12.97 0.21
CA GLY A 123 -1.45 -14.36 0.10
C GLY A 123 -0.08 -14.62 0.73
N LYS A 124 0.54 -15.74 0.36
CA LYS A 124 1.77 -16.25 0.96
C LYS A 124 2.94 -15.27 0.83
N GLU A 125 3.85 -15.37 1.81
CA GLU A 125 5.15 -14.70 1.79
C GLU A 125 5.05 -13.16 1.72
N LEU A 126 3.98 -12.62 2.33
CA LEU A 126 3.88 -11.21 2.67
C LEU A 126 4.44 -10.97 4.07
N ILE A 127 5.24 -9.91 4.23
CA ILE A 127 5.90 -9.61 5.51
C ILE A 127 5.11 -8.56 6.31
N GLN A 128 4.83 -7.38 5.73
CA GLN A 128 4.22 -6.26 6.47
C GLN A 128 3.43 -5.28 5.58
N ARG A 129 2.89 -4.22 6.19
CA ARG A 129 2.08 -3.16 5.54
C ARG A 129 0.81 -3.68 4.83
N MET A 130 -0.06 -4.40 5.54
CA MET A 130 -1.32 -4.93 4.98
C MET A 130 -2.60 -4.38 5.64
N PRO A 131 -2.88 -3.06 5.57
CA PRO A 131 -2.02 -1.94 5.14
C PRO A 131 -1.13 -1.41 6.28
N ARG A 132 -0.25 -0.45 5.99
CA ARG A 132 0.34 0.47 6.98
C ARG A 132 -0.24 1.87 6.77
N CYS A 133 -0.88 2.42 7.79
CA CYS A 133 -1.68 3.64 7.69
C CYS A 133 -1.10 4.80 8.50
N ARG A 134 -1.28 6.03 8.01
CA ARG A 134 -1.03 7.28 8.75
C ARG A 134 -2.14 8.30 8.47
N TRP A 135 -2.52 9.07 9.50
CA TRP A 135 -3.43 10.24 9.45
C TRP A 135 -4.89 10.02 9.06
N GLY A 136 -5.14 9.40 7.90
CA GLY A 136 -6.45 9.38 7.26
C GLY A 136 -7.49 8.44 7.89
N PHE A 137 -8.62 8.33 7.19
CA PHE A 137 -9.67 7.37 7.49
C PHE A 137 -9.55 6.15 6.56
N PHE A 138 -9.52 4.96 7.15
CA PHE A 138 -9.27 3.73 6.41
C PHE A 138 -10.35 2.69 6.71
N HIS A 139 -11.04 2.24 5.67
CA HIS A 139 -11.98 1.13 5.79
C HIS A 139 -11.33 -0.14 5.25
N VAL A 140 -10.98 -1.07 6.15
CA VAL A 140 -10.25 -2.30 5.80
C VAL A 140 -11.13 -3.53 6.05
N ILE A 141 -11.53 -4.18 4.96
CA ILE A 141 -12.34 -5.41 4.95
C ILE A 141 -11.49 -6.51 4.29
N THR A 142 -10.82 -7.31 5.12
CA THR A 142 -9.93 -8.37 4.64
C THR A 142 -10.38 -9.74 5.15
N ASN A 143 -10.19 -10.77 4.32
CA ASN A 143 -10.49 -12.15 4.68
C ASN A 143 -9.24 -13.03 4.49
N ARG A 144 -8.92 -13.86 5.50
CA ARG A 144 -7.73 -14.72 5.54
C ARG A 144 -8.08 -16.11 5.00
N ASN A 145 -8.16 -16.27 3.69
CA ASN A 145 -8.68 -17.50 3.09
C ASN A 145 -7.63 -18.59 2.80
N TYR A 146 -6.34 -18.27 2.69
CA TYR A 146 -5.34 -19.24 2.20
C TYR A 146 -4.63 -20.07 3.25
N ALA A 147 -4.60 -19.60 4.50
CA ALA A 147 -3.89 -20.27 5.59
C ALA A 147 -4.87 -20.73 6.66
N PRO A 148 -4.77 -21.98 7.15
CA PRO A 148 -5.50 -22.38 8.35
C PRO A 148 -5.02 -21.56 9.54
N GLU A 149 -5.85 -21.45 10.59
CA GLU A 149 -5.50 -20.73 11.82
C GLU A 149 -4.20 -21.19 12.46
N SER A 150 -3.84 -22.47 12.31
CA SER A 150 -2.57 -23.01 12.78
C SER A 150 -1.34 -22.33 12.17
N GLU A 151 -1.47 -21.80 10.95
CA GLU A 151 -0.40 -21.16 10.19
C GLU A 151 -0.41 -19.65 10.41
N TRP A 152 -1.51 -18.97 10.10
CA TRP A 152 -1.54 -17.49 10.14
C TRP A 152 -1.41 -16.94 11.56
N LYS A 153 -1.73 -17.71 12.61
CA LYS A 153 -1.53 -17.27 14.01
C LYS A 153 -0.08 -16.95 14.35
N ASN A 154 0.88 -17.41 13.54
CA ASN A 154 2.31 -17.19 13.77
C ASN A 154 2.86 -15.96 13.01
N TRP A 155 2.12 -15.39 12.06
CA TRP A 155 2.56 -14.18 11.34
C TRP A 155 2.41 -12.95 12.23
N VAL A 156 3.38 -12.03 12.14
CA VAL A 156 3.36 -10.79 12.94
C VAL A 156 2.36 -9.80 12.32
N TRP A 157 1.10 -9.87 12.75
CA TRP A 157 0.07 -8.88 12.40
C TRP A 157 -0.40 -8.21 13.69
N ARG A 158 -0.03 -6.94 13.83
CA ARG A 158 -0.41 -6.11 14.98
C ARG A 158 -1.09 -4.84 14.51
N SER A 159 -1.99 -4.37 15.35
CA SER A 159 -2.62 -3.07 15.28
C SER A 159 -2.35 -2.39 16.61
N GLU A 160 -1.82 -1.18 16.57
CA GLU A 160 -1.49 -0.39 17.77
C GLU A 160 -1.93 1.05 17.55
N GLY A 161 -2.84 1.52 18.41
CA GLY A 161 -3.38 2.89 18.33
C GLY A 161 -4.45 3.10 17.25
N ASP A 162 -4.92 2.04 16.58
CA ASP A 162 -5.96 2.15 15.55
C ASP A 162 -7.36 2.32 16.16
N LEU A 163 -8.17 3.17 15.50
CA LEU A 163 -9.58 3.36 15.84
C LEU A 163 -10.45 2.41 15.04
N TYR A 164 -11.23 1.58 15.73
CA TYR A 164 -12.25 0.71 15.12
C TYR A 164 -13.65 1.27 15.38
N MET A 165 -14.44 1.42 14.30
CA MET A 165 -15.82 1.91 14.37
C MET A 165 -16.81 0.86 13.86
N ASN A 166 -18.08 0.98 14.24
CA ASN A 166 -19.19 0.15 13.72
C ASN A 166 -18.98 -1.38 13.84
N GLY A 167 -18.33 -1.82 14.92
CA GLY A 167 -18.09 -3.24 15.19
C GLY A 167 -16.89 -3.83 14.44
N ALA A 168 -16.09 -3.00 13.76
CA ALA A 168 -14.80 -3.42 13.25
C ALA A 168 -13.90 -3.92 14.40
N PHE A 169 -13.09 -4.93 14.11
CA PHE A 169 -12.13 -5.48 15.05
C PHE A 169 -10.92 -5.98 14.28
N PHE A 170 -9.77 -6.07 14.95
CA PHE A 170 -8.56 -6.65 14.38
C PHE A 170 -8.15 -7.89 15.16
N ARG A 171 -7.98 -8.99 14.43
CA ARG A 171 -7.51 -10.25 14.99
C ARG A 171 -5.98 -10.29 14.91
N THR A 172 -5.31 -9.91 15.98
CA THR A 172 -3.83 -9.94 16.06
C THR A 172 -3.30 -11.37 15.90
N SER A 173 -2.06 -11.49 15.41
CA SER A 173 -1.32 -12.75 15.34
C SER A 173 0.18 -12.53 15.54
N GLY A 174 0.92 -13.61 15.74
CA GLY A 174 2.36 -13.60 15.97
C GLY A 174 2.72 -13.86 17.44
N PRO A 175 4.02 -13.91 17.76
CA PRO A 175 4.49 -14.17 19.11
C PRO A 175 4.03 -13.09 20.11
N PRO A 176 3.88 -13.42 21.42
CA PRO A 176 3.39 -12.50 22.45
C PRO A 176 4.29 -11.27 22.62
N SER A 177 5.60 -11.49 22.57
CA SER A 177 6.61 -10.46 22.38
C SER A 177 6.94 -10.38 20.90
N LEU A 178 7.12 -9.17 20.36
CA LEU A 178 7.75 -9.04 19.05
C LEU A 178 9.06 -9.84 19.09
N PRO A 179 9.42 -10.58 18.01
CA PRO A 179 10.81 -11.01 17.86
C PRO A 179 11.70 -9.76 17.98
N ASN A 180 13.00 -9.91 18.27
CA ASN A 180 13.96 -8.81 18.07
C ASN A 180 14.04 -8.50 16.56
N LEU A 181 12.99 -7.86 16.06
CA LEU A 181 12.94 -7.15 14.80
C LEU A 181 13.56 -5.81 15.17
N ASN A 182 14.83 -5.64 14.82
CA ASN A 182 15.51 -4.36 14.94
C ASN A 182 14.88 -3.43 13.91
N PHE A 183 13.71 -2.89 14.25
CA PHE A 183 13.13 -1.79 13.53
C PHE A 183 13.80 -0.52 14.03
N ASP A 184 14.36 0.27 13.14
CA ASP A 184 14.86 1.60 13.48
C ASP A 184 13.70 2.62 13.57
N GLU A 185 13.99 3.84 14.01
CA GLU A 185 12.98 4.92 14.09
C GLU A 185 12.43 5.34 12.71
N LYS A 186 13.03 4.88 11.61
CA LYS A 186 12.52 5.07 10.25
C LYS A 186 11.54 3.95 9.88
N ASP A 187 11.70 2.77 10.47
CA ASP A 187 10.85 1.59 10.27
C ASP A 187 9.54 1.67 11.09
N VAL A 188 9.59 2.26 12.30
CA VAL A 188 8.42 2.37 13.19
C VAL A 188 8.05 3.82 13.43
N ILE A 189 6.75 4.10 13.36
CA ILE A 189 6.24 5.43 13.59
C ILE A 189 5.26 5.42 14.74
N LYS A 190 5.40 6.43 15.60
CA LYS A 190 4.61 6.56 16.80
C LYS A 190 3.18 6.92 16.41
N ALA A 191 2.25 6.01 16.71
CA ALA A 191 0.83 6.25 16.49
C ALA A 191 0.38 7.56 17.16
N LYS A 192 -0.39 8.36 16.44
CA LYS A 192 -1.12 9.52 16.99
C LYS A 192 -2.62 9.23 16.92
N PRO A 193 -3.39 9.60 17.95
CA PRO A 193 -4.84 9.46 17.91
C PRO A 193 -5.43 10.24 16.75
N ALA A 194 -6.40 9.65 16.05
CA ALA A 194 -7.17 10.29 14.97
C ALA A 194 -8.25 11.27 15.50
N THR A 195 -7.91 12.07 16.51
CA THR A 195 -8.80 13.07 17.14
C THR A 195 -8.20 14.45 17.07
#